data_AF-A0A7H8PKH9-F1
#
_entry.id   AF-A0A7H8PKH9-F1
#
_cell.length_a   1.000
_cell.length_b   1.000
_cell.length_c   1.000
_cell.angle_alpha   90.00
_cell.angle_beta   90.00
_cell.angle_gamma   90.00
#
_symmetry.space_group_name_H-M   'P 1'
#
loop_
_entity.id
_entity.type
_entity.pdbx_description
1 polymer ?
#
loop_
_entity_poly.entity_id
_entity_poly.type
_entity_poly.pdbx_seq_one_letter_code
_entity_poly.pdbx_strand_id
1 'polypeptide(L)'
;MIKTLDILKSYFVEYSKPSQSQFADLIDSFHHKDSGQIILGHTQKENGDIEVSLSDGEKINIPKSVLPDQKPLTFIEGLVDALEAKVSKQPGKQLSDENFTTELKGKLENLQNYTHPEKHSISEIKNLSARLNSLVKKEEGKQLSDENFSGELKEKLEILQNYTPPSSVPISYVEGLLDLLKDLETTLSQKVDIEDGKTLSSNDFSDTFKEKLENLKTSNPNLIPMAGGMRILPTDAFVNFGHGSKNGALKIIFPNDWTNSMFSMEFHVFDYRDNLSSKIFVSAYQRKDATYQRWESVTYSLSTSKENTDFRPTLRFGHNGTKPVIYIGELNQRSFYPKIVVKDIFRYDNNNQYASAADWLSGWTFGLETENFQNIDKTITA
;
A
#
# COMPACT_ATOMS: atom_id res chain seq x y z
N MET A 1 -80.11 -45.04 60.95
CA MET A 1 -79.82 -44.05 59.88
C MET A 1 -78.32 -44.13 59.64
N ILE A 2 -77.89 -44.55 58.45
CA ILE A 2 -76.47 -44.80 58.13
C ILE A 2 -75.69 -43.50 58.31
N LYS A 3 -74.77 -43.45 59.28
CA LYS A 3 -73.93 -42.27 59.55
C LYS A 3 -72.63 -42.42 58.76
N THR A 4 -72.22 -41.37 58.06
CA THR A 4 -71.04 -41.39 57.21
C THR A 4 -69.74 -41.44 58.03
N LEU A 5 -68.67 -41.99 57.43
CA LEU A 5 -67.35 -42.10 58.05
C LEU A 5 -66.82 -40.75 58.59
N ASP A 6 -67.25 -39.63 58.01
CA ASP A 6 -66.79 -38.29 58.40
C ASP A 6 -67.45 -37.78 59.68
N ILE A 7 -68.73 -38.08 59.92
CA ILE A 7 -69.40 -37.80 61.21
C ILE A 7 -68.72 -38.60 62.33
N LEU A 8 -68.16 -39.75 61.99
CA LEU A 8 -67.49 -40.68 62.88
C LEU A 8 -66.14 -40.17 63.37
N LYS A 9 -65.36 -39.55 62.49
CA LYS A 9 -64.06 -38.99 62.83
C LYS A 9 -64.19 -37.75 63.71
N SER A 10 -65.26 -36.96 63.58
CA SER A 10 -65.42 -35.71 64.34
C SER A 10 -65.54 -35.92 65.85
N TYR A 11 -66.05 -37.07 66.31
CA TYR A 11 -66.15 -37.38 67.74
C TYR A 11 -64.78 -37.53 68.45
N PHE A 12 -63.69 -37.71 67.71
CA PHE A 12 -62.35 -37.80 68.27
C PHE A 12 -61.55 -36.48 68.16
N VAL A 13 -62.12 -35.42 67.58
CA VAL A 13 -61.39 -34.17 67.28
C VAL A 13 -61.53 -33.12 68.40
N GLU A 14 -62.55 -33.19 69.26
CA GLU A 14 -62.82 -32.14 70.27
C GLU A 14 -62.28 -32.41 71.68
N TYR A 15 -61.30 -33.32 71.84
CA TYR A 15 -60.71 -33.72 73.14
C TYR A 15 -61.69 -34.28 74.20
N SER A 16 -62.95 -34.49 73.83
CA SER A 16 -63.97 -35.18 74.63
C SER A 16 -64.03 -36.66 74.24
N LYS A 17 -63.95 -37.54 75.24
CA LYS A 17 -64.07 -39.00 75.02
C LYS A 17 -65.50 -39.33 74.55
N PRO A 18 -65.69 -40.08 73.44
CA PRO A 18 -67.02 -40.49 73.00
C PRO A 18 -67.78 -41.24 74.10
N SER A 19 -69.09 -40.98 74.20
CA SER A 19 -69.96 -41.70 75.13
C SER A 19 -70.17 -43.16 74.69
N GLN A 20 -70.54 -44.03 75.63
CA GLN A 20 -70.83 -45.43 75.34
C GLN A 20 -71.94 -45.59 74.29
N SER A 21 -72.95 -44.73 74.32
CA SER A 21 -74.05 -44.73 73.33
C SER A 21 -73.56 -44.44 71.92
N GLN A 22 -72.63 -43.48 71.76
CA GLN A 22 -72.07 -43.15 70.44
C GLN A 22 -71.24 -44.32 69.88
N PHE A 23 -70.58 -45.09 70.75
CA PHE A 23 -69.88 -46.32 70.35
C PHE A 23 -70.85 -47.47 70.00
N ALA A 24 -71.97 -47.60 70.72
CA ALA A 24 -72.98 -48.60 70.40
C ALA A 24 -73.62 -48.31 69.02
N ASP A 25 -74.04 -47.06 68.79
CA ASP A 25 -74.61 -46.63 67.50
C ASP A 25 -73.64 -46.85 66.32
N LEU A 26 -72.33 -46.70 66.58
CA LEU A 26 -71.29 -47.02 65.62
C LEU A 26 -71.30 -48.50 65.24
N ILE A 27 -71.24 -49.38 66.23
CA ILE A 27 -71.18 -50.83 65.99
C ILE A 27 -72.46 -51.31 65.30
N ASP A 28 -73.62 -50.82 65.75
CA ASP A 28 -74.92 -51.16 65.15
C ASP A 28 -75.03 -50.68 63.70
N SER A 29 -74.34 -49.60 63.31
CA SER A 29 -74.32 -49.16 61.91
C SER A 29 -73.57 -50.12 60.97
N PHE A 30 -72.68 -50.97 61.48
CA PHE A 30 -71.99 -52.00 60.71
C PHE A 30 -72.76 -53.32 60.61
N HIS A 31 -73.82 -53.52 61.41
CA HIS A 31 -74.64 -54.73 61.39
C HIS A 31 -76.05 -54.42 60.84
N HIS A 32 -76.41 -54.97 59.67
CA HIS A 32 -77.66 -54.64 58.97
C HIS A 32 -78.74 -55.73 59.02
N LYS A 33 -78.86 -56.45 60.15
CA LYS A 33 -80.08 -57.16 60.58
C LYS A 33 -79.85 -57.84 61.93
N ASP A 34 -80.90 -57.91 62.74
CA ASP A 34 -80.89 -58.44 64.11
C ASP A 34 -80.42 -59.91 64.23
N SER A 35 -80.31 -60.64 63.12
CA SER A 35 -79.74 -62.00 63.07
C SER A 35 -78.20 -62.05 63.12
N GLY A 36 -77.52 -60.90 63.02
CA GLY A 36 -76.06 -60.80 63.10
C GLY A 36 -75.31 -61.27 61.84
N GLN A 37 -76.02 -61.61 60.77
CA GLN A 37 -75.43 -62.09 59.52
C GLN A 37 -75.05 -60.93 58.60
N ILE A 38 -73.84 -60.98 58.05
CA ILE A 38 -73.28 -59.96 57.16
C ILE A 38 -73.23 -60.49 55.72
N ILE A 39 -73.48 -59.60 54.76
CA ILE A 39 -73.33 -59.92 53.34
C ILE A 39 -71.85 -60.13 53.07
N LEU A 40 -71.45 -61.36 52.72
CA LEU A 40 -70.06 -61.68 52.39
C LEU A 40 -69.74 -61.32 50.95
N GLY A 41 -70.75 -61.32 50.08
CA GLY A 41 -70.58 -60.96 48.69
C GLY A 41 -71.88 -61.07 47.91
N HIS A 42 -71.84 -60.58 46.69
CA HIS A 42 -72.90 -60.83 45.71
C HIS A 42 -72.25 -61.30 44.41
N THR A 43 -73.00 -62.06 43.64
CA THR A 43 -72.58 -62.56 42.33
C THR A 43 -73.73 -62.41 41.37
N GLN A 44 -73.48 -61.77 40.23
CA GLN A 44 -74.47 -61.73 39.16
C GLN A 44 -74.46 -63.09 38.45
N LYS A 45 -75.63 -63.72 38.34
CA LYS A 45 -75.82 -64.94 37.58
C LYS A 45 -75.81 -64.63 36.09
N GLU A 46 -75.56 -65.66 35.26
CA GLU A 46 -75.54 -65.51 33.80
C GLU A 46 -76.85 -64.96 33.22
N ASN A 47 -77.99 -65.24 33.85
CA ASN A 47 -79.29 -64.69 33.45
C ASN A 47 -79.48 -63.20 33.84
N GLY A 48 -78.50 -62.62 34.52
CA GLY A 48 -78.48 -61.22 34.95
C GLY A 48 -79.06 -60.97 36.35
N ASP A 49 -79.66 -61.98 36.97
CA ASP A 49 -80.15 -61.92 38.36
C ASP A 49 -78.98 -61.75 39.32
N ILE A 50 -79.20 -61.11 40.47
CA ILE A 50 -78.16 -60.92 41.49
C ILE A 50 -78.41 -61.89 42.64
N GLU A 51 -77.44 -62.76 42.90
CA GLU A 51 -77.38 -63.63 44.08
C GLU A 51 -76.54 -62.98 45.17
N VAL A 52 -77.07 -62.83 46.38
CA VAL A 52 -76.36 -62.27 47.54
C VAL A 52 -76.08 -63.40 48.52
N SER A 53 -74.81 -63.61 48.88
CA SER A 53 -74.37 -64.64 49.84
C SER A 53 -74.12 -64.02 51.22
N LEU A 54 -74.66 -64.67 52.25
CA LEU A 54 -74.61 -64.23 53.64
C LEU A 54 -73.59 -65.04 54.46
N SER A 55 -73.19 -64.53 55.62
CA SER A 55 -72.11 -65.10 56.44
C SER A 55 -72.41 -66.41 57.16
N ASP A 56 -73.66 -66.84 57.17
CA ASP A 56 -74.11 -68.16 57.64
C ASP A 56 -74.11 -69.22 56.53
N GLY A 57 -73.90 -68.81 55.27
CA GLY A 57 -73.94 -69.67 54.09
C GLY A 57 -75.23 -69.60 53.28
N GLU A 58 -76.28 -68.87 53.71
CA GLU A 58 -77.50 -68.68 52.91
C GLU A 58 -77.29 -67.76 51.70
N LYS A 59 -78.16 -67.91 50.69
CA LYS A 59 -78.14 -67.11 49.46
C LYS A 59 -79.52 -66.62 49.04
N ILE A 60 -79.62 -65.34 48.67
CA ILE A 60 -80.86 -64.67 48.20
C ILE A 60 -80.72 -64.30 46.71
N ASN A 61 -81.72 -64.58 45.88
CA ASN A 61 -81.72 -64.20 44.45
C ASN A 61 -82.72 -63.07 44.15
N ILE A 62 -82.27 -62.05 43.41
CA ILE A 62 -83.07 -60.91 42.93
C ILE A 62 -83.10 -60.92 41.39
N PRO A 63 -84.27 -61.10 40.75
CA PRO A 63 -84.34 -61.21 39.30
C PRO A 63 -84.15 -59.89 38.54
N LYS A 64 -83.54 -59.93 37.34
CA LYS A 64 -83.32 -58.76 36.46
C LYS A 64 -84.57 -58.41 35.65
N SER A 65 -85.06 -57.17 35.76
CA SER A 65 -86.15 -56.63 34.91
C SER A 65 -85.70 -56.39 33.46
N VAL A 66 -86.50 -56.83 32.46
CA VAL A 66 -86.27 -56.60 31.02
C VAL A 66 -87.47 -55.89 30.39
N LEU A 67 -87.25 -54.79 29.65
CA LEU A 67 -88.26 -54.10 28.85
C LEU A 67 -88.32 -54.70 27.42
N PRO A 68 -89.51 -54.78 26.78
CA PRO A 68 -89.69 -55.42 25.47
C PRO A 68 -89.13 -54.63 24.27
N ASP A 69 -88.56 -55.36 23.30
CA ASP A 69 -87.71 -54.84 22.19
C ASP A 69 -88.41 -54.01 21.11
N GLN A 70 -89.76 -54.01 21.05
CA GLN A 70 -90.50 -53.19 20.09
C GLN A 70 -91.77 -52.61 20.69
N LYS A 71 -92.06 -51.35 20.34
CA LYS A 71 -93.26 -50.62 20.68
C LYS A 71 -93.71 -49.72 19.52
N PRO A 72 -95.03 -49.59 19.26
CA PRO A 72 -95.54 -48.69 18.23
C PRO A 72 -95.19 -47.23 18.57
N LEU A 73 -95.16 -46.34 17.57
CA LEU A 73 -94.87 -44.90 17.78
C LEU A 73 -95.80 -44.24 18.81
N THR A 74 -97.02 -44.77 18.97
CA THR A 74 -98.01 -44.34 19.95
C THR A 74 -97.69 -44.76 21.40
N PHE A 75 -96.62 -45.52 21.62
CA PHE A 75 -96.17 -45.90 22.97
C PHE A 75 -95.69 -44.71 23.79
N ILE A 76 -95.16 -43.69 23.12
CA ILE A 76 -94.81 -42.42 23.75
C ILE A 76 -95.94 -41.44 23.43
N GLU A 77 -96.72 -41.09 24.45
CA GLU A 77 -97.81 -40.12 24.32
C GLU A 77 -97.26 -38.77 23.81
N GLY A 78 -97.88 -38.23 22.75
CA GLY A 78 -97.51 -36.96 22.13
C GLY A 78 -96.34 -37.00 21.11
N LEU A 79 -95.68 -38.15 20.90
CA LEU A 79 -94.56 -38.25 19.96
C LEU A 79 -94.98 -37.98 18.50
N VAL A 80 -96.14 -38.48 18.09
CA VAL A 80 -96.66 -38.29 16.72
C VAL A 80 -96.90 -36.80 16.45
N ASP A 81 -97.62 -36.12 17.33
CA ASP A 81 -97.95 -34.69 17.19
C ASP A 81 -96.68 -33.81 17.12
N ALA A 82 -95.68 -34.11 17.94
CA ALA A 82 -94.40 -33.41 17.94
C ALA A 82 -93.64 -33.57 16.61
N LEU A 83 -93.69 -34.77 16.01
CA LEU A 83 -93.08 -35.03 14.71
C LEU A 83 -93.83 -34.34 13.58
N GLU A 84 -95.17 -34.31 13.62
CA GLU A 84 -95.97 -33.63 12.60
C GLU A 84 -95.74 -32.13 12.58
N ALA A 85 -95.55 -31.50 13.74
CA ALA A 85 -95.28 -30.07 13.84
C ALA A 85 -93.89 -29.64 13.30
N LYS A 86 -92.95 -30.58 13.13
CA LYS A 86 -91.58 -30.31 12.69
C LYS A 86 -91.36 -30.38 11.19
N VAL A 87 -92.36 -30.79 10.40
CA VAL A 87 -92.22 -30.96 8.95
C VAL A 87 -93.33 -30.20 8.20
N SER A 88 -92.95 -29.40 7.21
CA SER A 88 -93.90 -28.74 6.30
C SER A 88 -94.54 -29.77 5.38
N LYS A 89 -95.84 -30.07 5.52
CA LYS A 89 -96.55 -31.05 4.68
C LYS A 89 -97.38 -30.35 3.59
N GLN A 90 -97.42 -30.92 2.38
CA GLN A 90 -98.38 -30.57 1.33
C GLN A 90 -99.67 -31.40 1.52
N PRO A 91 -100.88 -30.84 1.33
CA PRO A 91 -102.13 -31.59 1.55
C PRO A 91 -102.18 -32.90 0.75
N GLY A 92 -102.39 -34.04 1.43
CA GLY A 92 -102.59 -35.35 0.79
C GLY A 92 -101.38 -36.28 0.67
N LYS A 93 -100.20 -35.96 1.23
CA LYS A 93 -99.00 -36.83 1.20
C LYS A 93 -98.57 -37.37 2.58
N GLN A 94 -97.96 -38.56 2.60
CA GLN A 94 -97.32 -39.18 3.78
C GLN A 94 -95.79 -39.04 3.75
N LEU A 95 -95.12 -39.33 4.88
CA LEU A 95 -93.69 -39.07 5.11
C LEU A 95 -92.74 -39.97 4.29
N SER A 96 -93.24 -40.94 3.53
CA SER A 96 -92.45 -42.01 2.87
C SER A 96 -92.39 -41.96 1.33
N ASP A 97 -92.94 -40.93 0.68
CA ASP A 97 -93.01 -40.87 -0.79
C ASP A 97 -91.91 -39.95 -1.38
N GLU A 98 -90.90 -40.52 -2.06
CA GLU A 98 -89.77 -39.79 -2.68
C GLU A 98 -90.15 -39.00 -3.95
N ASN A 99 -89.59 -37.79 -4.14
CA ASN A 99 -90.05 -36.77 -5.12
C ASN A 99 -89.00 -36.38 -6.20
N PHE A 100 -88.98 -37.02 -7.37
CA PHE A 100 -88.45 -36.42 -8.61
C PHE A 100 -89.38 -36.65 -9.80
N THR A 101 -89.60 -35.63 -10.64
CA THR A 101 -90.36 -35.74 -11.91
C THR A 101 -89.50 -36.36 -13.01
N THR A 102 -90.11 -37.00 -14.02
CA THR A 102 -89.42 -37.67 -15.14
C THR A 102 -88.46 -36.74 -15.90
N GLU A 103 -88.79 -35.45 -16.02
CA GLU A 103 -87.92 -34.46 -16.69
C GLU A 103 -86.66 -34.13 -15.87
N LEU A 104 -86.79 -33.99 -14.55
CA LEU A 104 -85.65 -33.76 -13.66
C LEU A 104 -84.76 -35.00 -13.58
N LYS A 105 -85.36 -36.20 -13.63
CA LYS A 105 -84.61 -37.46 -13.73
C LYS A 105 -83.80 -37.52 -15.04
N GLY A 106 -84.39 -37.16 -16.18
CA GLY A 106 -83.67 -37.09 -17.45
C GLY A 106 -82.54 -36.04 -17.47
N LYS A 107 -82.74 -34.88 -16.84
CA LYS A 107 -81.68 -33.86 -16.66
C LYS A 107 -80.54 -34.37 -15.78
N LEU A 108 -80.84 -35.13 -14.72
CA LEU A 108 -79.85 -35.73 -13.83
C LEU A 108 -79.06 -36.86 -14.52
N GLU A 109 -79.74 -37.71 -15.29
CA GLU A 109 -79.09 -38.78 -16.08
C GLU A 109 -78.13 -38.19 -17.14
N ASN A 110 -78.48 -37.05 -17.75
CA ASN A 110 -77.59 -36.34 -18.68
C ASN A 110 -76.37 -35.71 -17.99
N LEU A 111 -76.48 -35.33 -16.71
CA LEU A 111 -75.34 -34.85 -15.91
C LEU A 111 -74.39 -35.98 -15.51
N GLN A 112 -74.88 -37.21 -15.33
CA GLN A 112 -74.03 -38.37 -15.01
C GLN A 112 -73.08 -38.75 -16.16
N ASN A 113 -73.41 -38.38 -17.41
CA ASN A 113 -72.55 -38.58 -18.58
C ASN A 113 -71.69 -37.36 -18.94
N TYR A 114 -71.74 -36.30 -18.13
CA TYR A 114 -70.93 -35.12 -18.38
C TYR A 114 -69.47 -35.38 -17.99
N THR A 115 -68.61 -35.50 -18.99
CA THR A 115 -67.16 -35.52 -18.78
C THR A 115 -66.63 -34.10 -18.96
N HIS A 116 -66.19 -33.47 -17.87
CA HIS A 116 -65.62 -32.12 -17.93
C HIS A 116 -64.28 -32.16 -18.68
N PRO A 117 -64.04 -31.31 -19.69
CA PRO A 117 -62.76 -31.28 -20.38
C PRO A 117 -61.65 -30.80 -19.43
N GLU A 118 -60.44 -31.34 -19.54
CA GLU A 118 -59.31 -30.87 -18.70
C GLU A 118 -58.97 -29.40 -18.94
N LYS A 119 -59.27 -28.88 -20.14
CA LYS A 119 -58.97 -27.51 -20.55
C LYS A 119 -60.15 -26.90 -21.29
N HIS A 120 -60.38 -25.63 -21.02
CA HIS A 120 -61.33 -24.78 -21.73
C HIS A 120 -60.58 -23.85 -22.69
N SER A 121 -61.17 -23.61 -23.85
CA SER A 121 -60.68 -22.59 -24.79
C SER A 121 -60.93 -21.20 -24.21
N ILE A 122 -59.99 -20.27 -24.40
CA ILE A 122 -60.11 -18.90 -23.89
C ILE A 122 -61.38 -18.17 -24.40
N SER A 123 -61.91 -18.59 -25.56
CA SER A 123 -63.16 -18.09 -26.14
C SER A 123 -64.40 -18.36 -25.28
N GLU A 124 -64.33 -19.36 -24.38
CA GLU A 124 -65.44 -19.75 -23.50
C GLU A 124 -65.58 -18.78 -22.30
N ILE A 125 -64.55 -17.96 -22.03
CA ILE A 125 -64.58 -16.93 -20.99
C ILE A 125 -64.72 -15.56 -21.64
N LYS A 126 -65.91 -14.96 -21.47
CA LYS A 126 -66.24 -13.65 -22.04
C LYS A 126 -65.19 -12.60 -21.68
N ASN A 127 -64.69 -11.90 -22.69
CA ASN A 127 -63.72 -10.81 -22.62
C ASN A 127 -62.29 -11.17 -22.15
N LEU A 128 -61.98 -12.44 -21.87
CA LEU A 128 -60.65 -12.82 -21.38
C LEU A 128 -59.54 -12.53 -22.41
N SER A 129 -59.77 -12.85 -23.69
CA SER A 129 -58.82 -12.55 -24.77
C SER A 129 -58.54 -11.06 -24.94
N ALA A 130 -59.57 -10.22 -24.86
CA ALA A 130 -59.43 -8.77 -25.01
C ALA A 130 -58.64 -8.16 -23.84
N ARG A 131 -58.95 -8.58 -22.61
CA ARG A 131 -58.22 -8.15 -21.41
C ARG A 131 -56.75 -8.58 -21.46
N LEU A 132 -56.47 -9.81 -21.89
CA LEU A 132 -55.12 -10.32 -22.00
C LEU A 132 -54.31 -9.57 -23.08
N ASN A 133 -54.93 -9.27 -24.22
CA ASN A 133 -54.30 -8.47 -25.28
C ASN A 133 -54.05 -7.02 -24.87
N SER A 134 -54.84 -6.43 -23.97
CA SER A 134 -54.59 -5.07 -23.46
C SER A 134 -53.48 -5.01 -22.40
N LEU A 135 -53.23 -6.13 -21.71
CA LEU A 135 -52.25 -6.18 -20.61
C LEU A 135 -50.83 -6.53 -21.09
N VAL A 136 -50.67 -7.01 -22.32
CA VAL A 136 -49.36 -7.43 -22.88
C VAL A 136 -49.16 -6.82 -24.27
N LYS A 137 -48.06 -6.07 -24.47
CA LYS A 137 -47.64 -5.63 -25.81
C LYS A 137 -47.13 -6.85 -26.60
N LYS A 138 -47.84 -7.24 -27.66
CA LYS A 138 -47.43 -8.35 -28.55
C LYS A 138 -46.56 -7.83 -29.69
N GLU A 139 -45.44 -8.50 -29.93
CA GLU A 139 -44.67 -8.38 -31.17
C GLU A 139 -45.10 -9.49 -32.14
N GLU A 140 -45.13 -9.18 -33.44
CA GLU A 140 -45.52 -10.12 -34.49
C GLU A 140 -44.61 -11.37 -34.46
N GLY A 141 -45.19 -12.55 -34.30
CA GLY A 141 -44.47 -13.84 -34.27
C GLY A 141 -44.08 -14.39 -32.89
N LYS A 142 -44.41 -13.75 -31.76
CA LYS A 142 -44.09 -14.26 -30.40
C LYS A 142 -45.30 -14.72 -29.59
N GLN A 143 -45.11 -15.73 -28.73
CA GLN A 143 -46.13 -16.22 -27.79
C GLN A 143 -46.06 -15.51 -26.43
N LEU A 144 -47.13 -15.59 -25.64
CA LEU A 144 -47.25 -14.90 -24.33
C LEU A 144 -46.26 -15.39 -23.26
N SER A 145 -45.58 -16.52 -23.47
CA SER A 145 -44.61 -17.12 -22.55
C SER A 145 -43.16 -16.70 -22.77
N ASP A 146 -42.88 -15.97 -23.86
CA ASP A 146 -41.51 -15.67 -24.26
C ASP A 146 -41.13 -14.27 -23.76
N GLU A 147 -40.70 -14.16 -22.50
CA GLU A 147 -39.97 -12.97 -22.04
C GLU A 147 -38.65 -12.87 -22.84
N ASN A 148 -38.14 -11.69 -23.18
CA ASN A 148 -37.04 -11.19 -22.34
C ASN A 148 -36.69 -9.70 -22.47
N PHE A 149 -37.38 -8.85 -23.24
CA PHE A 149 -37.09 -7.40 -23.18
C PHE A 149 -38.34 -6.56 -23.53
N SER A 150 -38.57 -5.48 -22.77
CA SER A 150 -39.49 -4.41 -23.16
C SER A 150 -38.99 -3.73 -24.45
N GLY A 151 -39.87 -3.09 -25.23
CA GLY A 151 -39.47 -2.39 -26.45
C GLY A 151 -38.35 -1.36 -26.22
N GLU A 152 -38.37 -0.66 -25.09
CA GLU A 152 -37.32 0.30 -24.70
C GLU A 152 -35.98 -0.36 -24.39
N LEU A 153 -35.98 -1.54 -23.77
CA LEU A 153 -34.75 -2.30 -23.52
C LEU A 153 -34.18 -2.90 -24.80
N LYS A 154 -35.03 -3.25 -25.78
CA LYS A 154 -34.57 -3.68 -27.11
C LYS A 154 -33.89 -2.54 -27.86
N GLU A 155 -34.49 -1.36 -27.84
CA GLU A 155 -33.90 -0.17 -28.46
C GLU A 155 -32.55 0.21 -27.81
N LYS A 156 -32.47 0.17 -26.47
CA LYS A 156 -31.20 0.37 -25.74
C LYS A 156 -30.16 -0.71 -26.06
N LEU A 157 -30.56 -1.97 -26.19
CA LEU A 157 -29.68 -3.07 -26.55
C LEU A 157 -29.19 -2.98 -28.01
N GLU A 158 -30.05 -2.56 -28.93
CA GLU A 158 -29.74 -2.36 -30.35
C GLU A 158 -28.76 -1.19 -30.54
N ILE A 159 -28.90 -0.13 -29.74
CA ILE A 159 -27.90 0.95 -29.65
C ILE A 159 -26.55 0.42 -29.14
N LEU A 160 -26.55 -0.49 -28.16
CA LEU A 160 -25.32 -1.10 -27.63
C LEU A 160 -24.67 -2.08 -28.62
N GLN A 161 -25.44 -2.83 -29.40
CA GLN A 161 -24.90 -3.74 -30.43
C GLN A 161 -24.18 -2.98 -31.55
N ASN A 162 -24.60 -1.75 -31.83
CA ASN A 162 -23.96 -0.86 -32.79
C ASN A 162 -23.01 0.15 -32.15
N TYR A 163 -22.76 0.03 -30.83
CA TYR A 163 -21.86 0.91 -30.13
C TYR A 163 -20.43 0.61 -30.59
N THR A 164 -19.88 1.52 -31.39
CA THR A 164 -18.45 1.55 -31.67
C THR A 164 -17.82 2.47 -30.63
N PRO A 165 -17.02 1.95 -29.67
CA PRO A 165 -16.34 2.81 -28.73
C PRO A 165 -15.45 3.78 -29.50
N PRO A 166 -15.39 5.06 -29.09
CA PRO A 166 -14.49 6.01 -29.73
C PRO A 166 -13.05 5.50 -29.56
N SER A 167 -12.21 5.75 -30.55
CA SER A 167 -10.79 5.37 -30.53
C SER A 167 -9.99 6.04 -29.39
N SER A 168 -10.57 7.05 -28.76
CA SER A 168 -10.05 7.73 -27.57
C SER A 168 -11.20 8.26 -26.73
N VAL A 169 -11.10 8.10 -25.42
CA VAL A 169 -11.97 8.78 -24.46
C VAL A 169 -11.20 9.89 -23.75
N PRO A 170 -11.87 10.97 -23.31
CA PRO A 170 -11.24 11.98 -22.46
C PRO A 170 -10.70 11.37 -21.18
N ILE A 171 -9.56 11.87 -20.72
CA ILE A 171 -8.88 11.38 -19.51
C ILE A 171 -9.75 11.48 -18.24
N SER A 172 -10.73 12.39 -18.24
CA SER A 172 -11.71 12.59 -17.18
C SER A 172 -12.66 11.41 -16.95
N TYR A 173 -12.68 10.41 -17.85
CA TYR A 173 -13.48 9.18 -17.66
C TYR A 173 -12.89 8.26 -16.60
N VAL A 174 -11.62 8.44 -16.23
CA VAL A 174 -10.97 7.68 -15.16
C VAL A 174 -10.83 8.60 -13.95
N GLU A 175 -11.65 8.34 -12.93
CA GLU A 175 -11.64 9.09 -11.68
C GLU A 175 -10.23 9.07 -11.05
N GLY A 176 -9.72 10.26 -10.70
CA GLY A 176 -8.40 10.43 -10.07
C GLY A 176 -7.18 10.34 -11.00
N LEU A 177 -7.33 9.96 -12.28
CA LEU A 177 -6.19 9.87 -13.21
C LEU A 177 -5.55 11.23 -13.48
N LEU A 178 -6.36 12.29 -13.54
CA LEU A 178 -5.90 13.65 -13.81
C LEU A 178 -5.08 14.21 -12.64
N ASP A 179 -5.51 13.94 -11.40
CA ASP A 179 -4.80 14.34 -10.20
C ASP A 179 -3.48 13.57 -10.06
N LEU A 180 -3.49 12.25 -10.32
CA LEU A 180 -2.30 11.42 -10.25
C LEU A 180 -1.24 11.84 -11.27
N LEU A 181 -1.65 12.26 -12.47
CA LEU A 181 -0.75 12.81 -13.49
C LEU A 181 -0.17 14.17 -13.07
N LYS A 182 -0.97 15.03 -12.44
CA LYS A 182 -0.51 16.32 -11.95
C LYS A 182 0.48 16.19 -10.80
N ASP A 183 0.23 15.26 -9.89
CA ASP A 183 1.13 14.94 -8.78
C ASP A 183 2.44 14.35 -9.29
N LEU A 184 2.37 13.48 -10.30
CA LEU A 184 3.53 12.93 -10.97
C LEU A 184 4.37 14.04 -11.63
N GLU A 185 3.75 14.93 -12.40
CA GLU A 185 4.41 16.08 -13.03
C GLU A 185 5.11 16.99 -12.02
N THR A 186 4.42 17.30 -10.92
CA THR A 186 4.99 18.11 -9.83
C THR A 186 6.18 17.41 -9.17
N THR A 187 6.04 16.11 -8.88
CA THR A 187 7.09 15.31 -8.22
C THR A 187 8.33 15.18 -9.11
N LEU A 188 8.15 14.95 -10.42
CA LEU A 188 9.24 14.87 -11.38
C LEU A 188 9.96 16.22 -11.54
N SER A 189 9.21 17.32 -11.62
CA SER A 189 9.77 18.68 -11.72
C SER A 189 10.61 19.08 -10.50
N GLN A 190 10.36 18.48 -9.33
CA GLN A 190 11.14 18.72 -8.12
C GLN A 190 12.35 17.79 -7.99
N LYS A 191 12.35 16.64 -8.66
CA LYS A 191 13.42 15.63 -8.58
C LYS A 191 14.45 15.74 -9.70
N VAL A 192 14.11 16.40 -10.80
CA VAL A 192 14.97 16.53 -11.98
C VAL A 192 14.96 17.99 -12.42
N ASP A 193 16.14 18.59 -12.55
CA ASP A 193 16.28 19.90 -13.20
C ASP A 193 16.03 19.70 -14.71
N ILE A 194 14.90 20.21 -15.22
CA ILE A 194 14.53 20.07 -16.63
C ILE A 194 15.18 21.24 -17.41
N GLU A 195 16.27 20.96 -18.11
CA GLU A 195 16.79 21.86 -19.15
C GLU A 195 15.99 21.70 -20.46
N ASP A 196 15.73 22.81 -21.15
CA ASP A 196 15.00 22.82 -22.42
C ASP A 196 15.66 21.88 -23.46
N GLY A 197 14.86 20.97 -24.04
CA GLY A 197 15.30 20.01 -25.06
C GLY A 197 15.93 18.69 -24.57
N LYS A 198 15.93 18.37 -23.26
CA LYS A 198 16.44 17.08 -22.73
C LYS A 198 15.34 16.11 -22.31
N THR A 199 15.63 14.80 -22.39
CA THR A 199 14.72 13.71 -21.97
C THR A 199 15.24 12.97 -20.72
N LEU A 200 14.35 12.24 -20.04
CA LEU A 200 14.58 11.50 -18.78
C LEU A 200 15.70 10.43 -18.77
N SER A 201 16.37 10.19 -19.90
CA SER A 201 17.49 9.23 -20.03
C SER A 201 18.85 9.91 -20.23
N SER A 202 18.89 11.24 -20.18
CA SER A 202 20.07 12.04 -20.49
C SER A 202 20.87 12.33 -19.20
N ASN A 203 21.83 11.45 -18.89
CA ASN A 203 22.83 11.53 -17.81
C ASN A 203 22.87 12.85 -16.97
N ASP A 204 22.45 12.73 -15.70
CA ASP A 204 22.20 13.80 -14.73
C ASP A 204 23.47 14.46 -14.17
N PHE A 205 24.15 15.27 -14.98
CA PHE A 205 25.00 16.30 -14.39
C PHE A 205 24.13 17.51 -14.06
N SER A 206 23.96 17.82 -12.77
CA SER A 206 23.39 19.12 -12.38
C SER A 206 24.24 20.24 -12.97
N ASP A 207 23.64 21.41 -13.19
CA ASP A 207 24.35 22.54 -13.80
C ASP A 207 25.56 22.97 -12.98
N THR A 208 25.47 22.82 -11.65
CA THR A 208 26.59 23.01 -10.73
C THR A 208 27.75 22.04 -10.99
N PHE A 209 27.47 20.77 -11.29
CA PHE A 209 28.53 19.80 -11.60
C PHE A 209 29.09 20.00 -13.01
N LYS A 210 28.26 20.38 -13.99
CA LYS A 210 28.73 20.77 -15.33
C LYS A 210 29.66 21.97 -15.22
N GLU A 211 29.28 23.01 -14.49
CA GLU A 211 30.10 24.20 -14.27
C GLU A 211 31.42 23.85 -13.59
N LYS A 212 31.40 23.04 -12.52
CA LYS A 212 32.62 22.55 -11.85
C LYS A 212 33.53 21.76 -12.82
N LEU A 213 32.95 20.93 -13.68
CA LEU A 213 33.70 20.14 -14.65
C LEU A 213 34.32 21.02 -15.75
N GLU A 214 33.58 22.01 -16.26
CA GLU A 214 34.11 22.96 -17.24
C GLU A 214 35.23 23.83 -16.64
N ASN A 215 35.10 24.22 -15.36
CA ASN A 215 36.16 24.92 -14.63
C ASN A 215 37.40 24.03 -14.38
N LEU A 216 37.23 22.72 -14.23
CA LEU A 216 38.35 21.76 -14.13
C LEU A 216 39.06 21.56 -15.49
N LYS A 217 38.32 21.57 -16.60
CA LYS A 217 38.91 21.43 -17.95
C LYS A 217 39.71 22.64 -18.38
N THR A 218 39.33 23.83 -17.92
CA THR A 218 39.94 25.09 -18.31
C THR A 218 41.10 25.52 -17.42
N SER A 219 41.29 24.87 -16.26
CA SER A 219 42.39 25.16 -15.35
C SER A 219 43.65 24.39 -15.72
N ASN A 220 44.74 25.10 -15.99
CA ASN A 220 46.06 24.48 -16.15
C ASN A 220 46.58 24.06 -14.76
N PRO A 221 46.81 22.76 -14.49
CA PRO A 221 47.19 22.28 -13.15
C PRO A 221 48.54 22.82 -12.67
N ASN A 222 49.37 23.34 -13.58
CA ASN A 222 50.66 23.94 -13.27
C ASN A 222 50.57 25.46 -12.97
N LEU A 223 49.39 26.05 -13.12
CA LEU A 223 49.09 27.44 -12.79
C LEU A 223 48.03 27.47 -11.70
N ILE A 224 48.46 27.70 -10.46
CA ILE A 224 47.59 27.66 -9.28
C ILE A 224 47.31 29.11 -8.86
N PRO A 225 46.09 29.65 -9.08
CA PRO A 225 45.74 31.00 -8.66
C PRO A 225 45.87 31.17 -7.15
N MET A 226 46.33 32.34 -6.73
CA MET A 226 46.41 32.76 -5.32
C MET A 226 45.79 34.15 -5.17
N ALA A 227 45.36 34.51 -3.96
CA ALA A 227 44.87 35.86 -3.70
C ALA A 227 46.00 36.88 -3.95
N GLY A 228 45.92 37.61 -5.07
CA GLY A 228 46.92 38.60 -5.47
C GLY A 228 48.16 38.06 -6.20
N GLY A 229 48.14 36.82 -6.69
CA GLY A 229 49.27 36.27 -7.44
C GLY A 229 49.02 34.86 -7.98
N MET A 230 50.10 34.15 -8.30
CA MET A 230 50.04 32.79 -8.86
C MET A 230 51.21 31.94 -8.41
N ARG A 231 50.95 30.68 -8.07
CA ARG A 231 51.97 29.66 -7.96
C ARG A 231 52.10 28.93 -9.30
N ILE A 232 53.32 28.86 -9.79
CA ILE A 232 53.66 28.32 -11.10
C ILE A 232 54.58 27.12 -10.88
N LEU A 233 54.25 26.01 -11.55
CA LEU A 233 55.02 24.78 -11.57
C LEU A 233 55.59 24.59 -12.99
N PRO A 234 56.85 25.02 -13.25
CA PRO A 234 57.44 24.90 -14.57
C PRO A 234 57.49 23.45 -15.05
N THR A 235 57.24 23.23 -16.34
CA THR A 235 57.19 21.90 -16.95
C THR A 235 58.54 21.41 -17.44
N ASP A 236 59.47 22.33 -17.73
CA ASP A 236 60.79 22.02 -18.31
C ASP A 236 61.97 22.66 -17.57
N ALA A 237 61.74 23.23 -16.38
CA ALA A 237 62.79 23.91 -15.62
C ALA A 237 63.72 22.95 -14.87
N PHE A 238 64.27 21.95 -15.56
CA PHE A 238 65.21 20.97 -15.05
C PHE A 238 66.33 20.71 -16.06
N VAL A 239 67.56 20.53 -15.57
CA VAL A 239 68.66 20.03 -16.39
C VAL A 239 69.51 19.01 -15.64
N ASN A 240 69.97 18.02 -16.40
CA ASN A 240 71.00 17.07 -16.01
C ASN A 240 72.21 17.28 -16.93
N PHE A 241 73.33 17.78 -16.40
CA PHE A 241 74.54 18.02 -17.19
C PHE A 241 75.30 16.73 -17.54
N GLY A 242 74.78 15.56 -17.15
CA GLY A 242 75.35 14.26 -17.46
C GLY A 242 76.52 13.87 -16.56
N HIS A 243 77.19 12.79 -16.94
CA HIS A 243 78.26 12.21 -16.13
C HIS A 243 79.54 13.08 -16.12
N GLY A 244 80.32 12.92 -15.06
CA GLY A 244 81.65 13.50 -14.93
C GLY A 244 81.69 14.87 -14.25
N SER A 245 82.90 15.42 -14.22
CA SER A 245 83.16 16.75 -13.69
C SER A 245 82.78 17.82 -14.71
N LYS A 246 82.15 18.88 -14.23
CA LYS A 246 81.81 20.08 -14.98
C LYS A 246 82.47 21.30 -14.37
N ASN A 247 82.88 22.24 -15.21
CA ASN A 247 83.44 23.51 -14.78
C ASN A 247 82.46 24.63 -15.12
N GLY A 248 82.39 25.63 -14.25
CA GLY A 248 81.59 26.83 -14.46
C GLY A 248 80.50 27.04 -13.42
N ALA A 249 80.04 28.27 -13.35
CA ALA A 249 78.86 28.64 -12.58
C ALA A 249 77.61 28.09 -13.27
N LEU A 250 76.62 27.63 -12.51
CA LEU A 250 75.33 27.22 -13.07
C LEU A 250 74.63 28.47 -13.60
N LYS A 251 74.28 28.47 -14.89
CA LYS A 251 73.58 29.57 -15.58
C LYS A 251 72.13 29.17 -15.81
N ILE A 252 71.20 29.99 -15.34
CA ILE A 252 69.76 29.79 -15.46
C ILE A 252 69.19 30.98 -16.22
N ILE A 253 68.63 30.72 -17.40
CA ILE A 253 68.03 31.74 -18.26
C ILE A 253 66.52 31.60 -18.19
N PHE A 254 65.84 32.70 -17.89
CA PHE A 254 64.39 32.73 -17.77
C PHE A 254 63.72 32.45 -19.13
N PRO A 255 62.50 31.90 -19.13
CA PRO A 255 61.76 31.64 -20.37
C PRO A 255 61.36 32.92 -21.10
N ASN A 256 61.19 34.00 -20.35
CA ASN A 256 60.71 35.29 -20.85
C ASN A 256 61.80 36.35 -20.87
N ASP A 257 61.54 37.42 -21.63
CA ASP A 257 62.16 38.72 -21.38
C ASP A 257 61.68 39.26 -20.01
N TRP A 258 62.22 40.38 -19.54
CA TRP A 258 61.81 41.09 -18.33
C TRP A 258 60.29 41.28 -18.25
N THR A 259 59.70 40.98 -17.09
CA THR A 259 58.24 40.83 -16.94
C THR A 259 57.57 41.86 -16.04
N ASN A 260 58.35 42.71 -15.36
CA ASN A 260 57.84 43.58 -14.29
C ASN A 260 57.18 42.81 -13.14
N SER A 261 57.77 41.68 -12.72
CA SER A 261 57.16 40.76 -11.74
C SER A 261 57.97 40.63 -10.47
N MET A 262 57.28 40.67 -9.33
CA MET A 262 57.84 40.30 -8.02
C MET A 262 57.57 38.81 -7.82
N PHE A 263 58.62 38.04 -7.52
CA PHE A 263 58.45 36.61 -7.34
C PHE A 263 59.41 36.03 -6.32
N SER A 264 59.09 34.81 -5.88
CA SER A 264 60.06 33.91 -5.26
C SER A 264 60.06 32.56 -5.95
N MET A 265 61.14 31.80 -5.79
CA MET A 265 61.28 30.45 -6.34
C MET A 265 62.36 29.65 -5.62
N GLU A 266 62.35 28.35 -5.85
CA GLU A 266 63.36 27.44 -5.31
C GLU A 266 64.24 26.85 -6.41
N PHE A 267 65.54 26.82 -6.16
CA PHE A 267 66.50 26.00 -6.89
C PHE A 267 66.89 24.80 -6.05
N HIS A 268 66.67 23.59 -6.56
CA HIS A 268 67.24 22.40 -5.93
C HIS A 268 68.42 21.95 -6.79
N VAL A 269 69.62 22.02 -6.19
CA VAL A 269 70.89 21.70 -6.83
C VAL A 269 71.41 20.42 -6.22
N PHE A 270 71.79 19.46 -7.07
CA PHE A 270 72.45 18.23 -6.66
C PHE A 270 73.88 18.22 -7.20
N ASP A 271 74.85 18.01 -6.31
CA ASP A 271 76.25 17.71 -6.65
C ASP A 271 76.69 16.41 -5.99
N TYR A 272 77.21 15.49 -6.80
CA TYR A 272 77.59 14.14 -6.38
C TYR A 272 78.77 14.12 -5.41
N ARG A 273 79.85 14.87 -5.67
CA ARG A 273 81.12 14.69 -4.95
C ARG A 273 80.99 15.14 -3.50
N ASP A 274 80.24 16.20 -3.28
CA ASP A 274 80.25 16.87 -2.00
C ASP A 274 79.10 16.39 -1.09
N ASN A 275 78.30 15.40 -1.53
CA ASN A 275 77.01 15.00 -0.93
C ASN A 275 76.13 16.22 -0.65
N LEU A 276 76.25 17.24 -1.50
CA LEU A 276 75.59 18.53 -1.37
C LEU A 276 74.35 18.50 -2.25
N SER A 277 73.22 18.17 -1.64
CA SER A 277 71.94 18.63 -2.14
C SER A 277 71.65 19.96 -1.46
N SER A 278 71.44 21.00 -2.24
CA SER A 278 71.21 22.35 -1.75
C SER A 278 69.86 22.85 -2.27
N LYS A 279 69.05 23.37 -1.38
CA LYS A 279 67.85 24.14 -1.72
C LYS A 279 68.16 25.61 -1.51
N ILE A 280 68.07 26.37 -2.57
CA ILE A 280 68.26 27.82 -2.56
C ILE A 280 66.90 28.45 -2.82
N PHE A 281 66.37 29.17 -1.84
CA PHE A 281 65.18 29.99 -2.03
C PHE A 281 65.62 31.40 -2.41
N VAL A 282 65.00 31.97 -3.44
CA VAL A 282 65.29 33.32 -3.93
C VAL A 282 63.99 34.10 -4.03
N SER A 283 64.01 35.35 -3.60
CA SER A 283 62.98 36.33 -3.95
C SER A 283 63.63 37.48 -4.71
N ALA A 284 62.95 38.00 -5.73
CA ALA A 284 63.46 39.09 -6.54
C ALA A 284 62.33 39.88 -7.22
N TYR A 285 62.67 41.06 -7.71
CA TYR A 285 61.84 41.85 -8.61
C TYR A 285 62.54 42.02 -9.95
N GLN A 286 61.93 41.50 -11.02
CA GLN A 286 62.33 41.79 -12.40
C GLN A 286 61.71 43.13 -12.83
N ARG A 287 62.31 44.27 -12.46
CA ARG A 287 61.77 45.59 -12.81
C ARG A 287 61.81 45.78 -14.32
N LYS A 288 60.66 46.12 -14.90
CA LYS A 288 60.56 46.62 -16.28
C LYS A 288 59.64 47.82 -16.33
N ASP A 289 60.18 48.92 -16.83
CA ASP A 289 59.42 50.10 -17.21
C ASP A 289 60.03 50.74 -18.47
N ALA A 290 59.60 51.95 -18.83
CA ALA A 290 60.09 52.65 -20.02
C ALA A 290 61.60 53.01 -19.96
N THR A 291 62.21 52.96 -18.77
CA THR A 291 63.58 53.41 -18.50
C THR A 291 64.49 52.28 -18.06
N TYR A 292 63.98 51.31 -17.30
CA TYR A 292 64.79 50.30 -16.62
C TYR A 292 64.36 48.87 -16.93
N GLN A 293 65.37 48.02 -17.14
CA GLN A 293 65.29 46.57 -17.19
C GLN A 293 66.41 46.03 -16.29
N ARG A 294 66.09 45.73 -15.02
CA ARG A 294 67.10 45.36 -14.02
C ARG A 294 66.54 44.55 -12.86
N TRP A 295 67.43 43.85 -12.17
CA TRP A 295 67.09 43.15 -10.94
C TRP A 295 67.03 44.08 -9.71
N GLU A 296 65.94 43.99 -8.95
CA GLU A 296 65.71 44.74 -7.71
C GLU A 296 65.25 43.81 -6.58
N SER A 297 65.35 44.29 -5.34
CA SER A 297 64.82 43.64 -4.13
C SER A 297 65.16 42.15 -4.01
N VAL A 298 66.41 41.80 -4.34
CA VAL A 298 66.87 40.41 -4.38
C VAL A 298 67.25 39.95 -2.97
N THR A 299 66.71 38.80 -2.57
CA THR A 299 67.07 38.10 -1.34
C THR A 299 67.29 36.61 -1.62
N TYR A 300 68.00 35.92 -0.73
CA TYR A 300 68.12 34.47 -0.81
C TYR A 300 68.26 33.83 0.57
N SER A 301 67.93 32.55 0.64
CA SER A 301 68.27 31.68 1.77
C SER A 301 68.73 30.32 1.26
N LEU A 302 69.58 29.66 2.05
CA LEU A 302 70.21 28.40 1.68
C LEU A 302 69.90 27.33 2.74
N SER A 303 69.50 26.15 2.27
CA SER A 303 69.43 24.91 3.04
C SER A 303 70.28 23.85 2.35
N THR A 304 71.04 23.06 3.11
CA THR A 304 71.96 22.04 2.57
C THR A 304 71.78 20.71 3.29
N SER A 305 71.98 19.59 2.59
CA SER A 305 71.75 18.22 3.10
C SER A 305 72.85 17.68 4.02
N LYS A 306 73.95 18.40 4.19
CA LYS A 306 75.10 18.01 5.03
C LYS A 306 75.44 19.18 5.95
N GLU A 307 76.01 18.92 7.13
CA GLU A 307 76.66 19.95 7.98
C GLU A 307 77.91 20.59 7.31
N ASN A 308 77.96 20.62 5.98
CA ASN A 308 78.93 21.43 5.26
C ASN A 308 78.48 22.89 5.33
N THR A 309 78.82 23.51 6.46
CA THR A 309 78.55 24.91 6.76
C THR A 309 79.22 25.88 5.80
N ASP A 310 80.15 25.41 4.95
CA ASP A 310 81.00 26.28 4.14
C ASP A 310 80.48 26.41 2.71
N PHE A 311 79.56 25.55 2.26
CA PHE A 311 78.92 25.74 0.96
C PHE A 311 78.04 26.99 1.00
N ARG A 312 78.52 28.05 0.34
CA ARG A 312 77.87 29.37 0.26
C ARG A 312 78.05 29.91 -1.16
N PRO A 313 77.22 29.45 -2.11
CA PRO A 313 77.38 29.87 -3.49
C PRO A 313 77.06 31.36 -3.61
N THR A 314 77.92 32.10 -4.31
CA THR A 314 77.58 33.44 -4.77
C THR A 314 76.46 33.35 -5.79
N LEU A 315 75.39 34.13 -5.60
CA LEU A 315 74.35 34.30 -6.60
C LEU A 315 74.55 35.63 -7.32
N ARG A 316 74.51 35.59 -8.65
CA ARG A 316 74.61 36.79 -9.49
C ARG A 316 73.40 36.89 -10.39
N PHE A 317 72.76 38.06 -10.38
CA PHE A 317 71.55 38.34 -11.14
C PHE A 317 71.92 39.35 -12.22
N GLY A 318 71.75 38.97 -13.48
CA GLY A 318 72.06 39.81 -14.63
C GLY A 318 71.22 39.44 -15.85
N HIS A 319 71.73 39.68 -17.05
CA HIS A 319 71.01 39.33 -18.28
C HIS A 319 71.97 39.06 -19.45
N ASN A 320 71.53 38.23 -20.40
CA ASN A 320 72.32 37.89 -21.58
C ASN A 320 72.19 38.90 -22.74
N GLY A 321 71.80 40.14 -22.43
CA GLY A 321 71.41 41.16 -23.41
C GLY A 321 69.93 41.12 -23.82
N THR A 322 69.22 40.01 -23.60
CA THR A 322 67.79 39.91 -23.89
C THR A 322 66.99 39.39 -22.70
N LYS A 323 67.36 38.24 -22.13
CA LYS A 323 66.62 37.60 -21.06
C LYS A 323 67.32 37.75 -19.71
N PRO A 324 66.56 37.84 -18.60
CA PRO A 324 67.11 37.74 -17.26
C PRO A 324 67.84 36.41 -17.04
N VAL A 325 68.95 36.46 -16.32
CA VAL A 325 69.83 35.32 -16.02
C VAL A 325 70.21 35.33 -14.54
N ILE A 326 70.22 34.14 -13.93
CA ILE A 326 70.79 33.92 -12.61
C ILE A 326 71.97 32.96 -12.74
N TYR A 327 73.10 33.35 -12.16
CA TYR A 327 74.29 32.51 -12.01
C TYR A 327 74.42 32.05 -10.56
N ILE A 328 74.72 30.77 -10.37
CA ILE A 328 74.99 30.18 -9.05
C ILE A 328 76.42 29.63 -9.06
N GLY A 329 77.28 30.19 -8.20
CA GLY A 329 78.68 29.78 -8.08
C GLY A 329 79.68 30.63 -8.86
N GLU A 330 80.88 30.09 -9.05
CA GLU A 330 82.02 30.79 -9.67
C GLU A 330 82.42 30.22 -11.04
N LEU A 331 83.05 31.02 -11.91
CA LEU A 331 83.42 30.63 -13.29
C LEU A 331 84.39 29.44 -13.36
N ASN A 332 85.23 29.28 -12.34
CA ASN A 332 86.18 28.18 -12.20
C ASN A 332 85.69 27.10 -11.22
N GLN A 333 84.43 27.18 -10.76
CA GLN A 333 83.86 26.18 -9.86
C GLN A 333 83.81 24.83 -10.56
N ARG A 334 84.23 23.79 -9.83
CA ARG A 334 84.20 22.40 -10.30
C ARG A 334 83.10 21.62 -9.59
N SER A 335 82.09 21.22 -10.36
CA SER A 335 80.91 20.50 -9.89
C SER A 335 80.88 19.07 -10.47
N PHE A 336 80.24 18.12 -9.77
CA PHE A 336 80.27 16.70 -10.13
C PHE A 336 78.87 16.18 -10.40
N TYR A 337 78.64 15.72 -11.63
CA TYR A 337 77.34 15.20 -12.09
C TYR A 337 76.18 16.17 -11.75
N PRO A 338 76.34 17.49 -11.97
CA PRO A 338 75.43 18.47 -11.42
C PRO A 338 74.06 18.36 -12.06
N LYS A 339 73.03 18.50 -11.23
CA LYS A 339 71.64 18.62 -11.66
C LYS A 339 71.00 19.82 -10.97
N ILE A 340 70.09 20.49 -11.66
CA ILE A 340 69.33 21.59 -11.08
C ILE A 340 67.89 21.53 -11.57
N VAL A 341 66.97 21.86 -10.66
CA VAL A 341 65.56 22.12 -10.96
C VAL A 341 65.18 23.50 -10.40
N VAL A 342 64.37 24.24 -11.15
CA VAL A 342 63.64 25.40 -10.67
C VAL A 342 62.22 24.94 -10.37
N LYS A 343 61.72 25.21 -9.17
CA LYS A 343 60.38 24.79 -8.76
C LYS A 343 59.75 25.81 -7.83
N ASP A 344 58.43 25.66 -7.66
CA ASP A 344 57.63 26.45 -6.73
C ASP A 344 57.83 27.95 -6.91
N ILE A 345 57.55 28.44 -8.13
CA ILE A 345 57.63 29.87 -8.43
C ILE A 345 56.35 30.52 -7.91
N PHE A 346 56.48 31.42 -6.96
CA PHE A 346 55.39 32.26 -6.48
C PHE A 346 55.53 33.65 -7.08
N ARG A 347 54.66 33.98 -8.02
CA ARG A 347 54.56 35.32 -8.57
C ARG A 347 53.54 36.11 -7.75
N TYR A 348 53.95 37.23 -7.17
CA TYR A 348 53.16 38.03 -6.23
C TYR A 348 52.45 39.22 -6.90
N ASP A 349 52.16 39.08 -8.19
CA ASP A 349 51.49 40.09 -8.98
C ASP A 349 50.57 39.43 -10.01
N ASN A 350 49.56 40.19 -10.44
CA ASN A 350 48.64 39.80 -11.50
C ASN A 350 48.91 40.58 -12.81
N ASN A 351 50.12 41.13 -12.97
CA ASN A 351 50.44 42.03 -14.07
C ASN A 351 50.72 41.28 -15.38
N ASN A 352 49.74 41.18 -16.26
CA ASN A 352 49.93 40.52 -17.55
C ASN A 352 50.44 41.46 -18.67
N GLN A 353 50.95 42.66 -18.35
CA GLN A 353 51.38 43.64 -19.37
C GLN A 353 52.57 43.16 -20.22
N TYR A 354 53.55 42.49 -19.61
CA TYR A 354 54.79 42.09 -20.30
C TYR A 354 54.93 40.57 -20.47
N ALA A 355 54.43 39.80 -19.50
CA ALA A 355 54.32 38.35 -19.58
C ALA A 355 53.18 37.89 -18.69
N SER A 356 52.38 36.96 -19.19
CA SER A 356 51.42 36.23 -18.38
C SER A 356 52.15 35.22 -17.47
N ALA A 357 51.47 34.71 -16.45
CA ALA A 357 52.01 33.63 -15.64
C ALA A 357 52.22 32.33 -16.45
N ALA A 358 51.45 32.11 -17.51
CA ALA A 358 51.60 30.94 -18.38
C ALA A 358 52.95 30.93 -19.13
N ASP A 359 53.48 32.11 -19.45
CA ASP A 359 54.75 32.24 -20.16
C ASP A 359 55.95 31.77 -19.31
N TRP A 360 55.77 31.57 -17.99
CA TRP A 360 56.80 31.07 -17.09
C TRP A 360 56.84 29.53 -17.01
N LEU A 361 55.87 28.84 -17.62
CA LEU A 361 55.75 27.39 -17.54
C LEU A 361 56.87 26.66 -18.27
N SER A 362 57.28 27.15 -19.44
CA SER A 362 58.23 26.47 -20.31
C SER A 362 59.16 27.44 -21.03
N GLY A 363 60.30 26.94 -21.53
CA GLY A 363 61.32 27.70 -22.23
C GLY A 363 62.53 28.04 -21.36
N TRP A 364 62.63 27.44 -20.18
CA TRP A 364 63.79 27.59 -19.30
C TRP A 364 65.03 27.01 -19.97
N THR A 365 66.12 27.77 -19.97
CA THR A 365 67.39 27.31 -20.54
C THR A 365 68.46 27.29 -19.45
N PHE A 366 69.28 26.25 -19.46
CA PHE A 366 70.34 26.06 -18.47
C PHE A 366 71.68 25.88 -19.16
N GLY A 367 72.74 26.30 -18.48
CA GLY A 367 74.11 26.18 -18.97
C GLY A 367 75.15 26.22 -17.85
N LEU A 368 76.40 26.15 -18.26
CA LEU A 368 77.56 26.37 -17.40
C LEU A 368 78.33 27.57 -17.96
N GLU A 369 78.57 28.57 -17.12
CA GLU A 369 79.31 29.77 -17.49
C GLU A 369 80.74 29.69 -16.98
N THR A 370 81.71 29.79 -17.90
CA THR A 370 83.14 29.63 -17.61
C THR A 370 83.97 30.84 -17.98
N GLU A 371 83.41 31.81 -18.72
CA GLU A 371 84.18 32.90 -19.29
C GLU A 371 83.90 34.23 -18.59
N ASN A 372 82.63 34.64 -18.54
CA ASN A 372 82.26 35.90 -17.91
C ASN A 372 80.81 35.90 -17.39
N PHE A 373 80.57 36.70 -16.35
CA PHE A 373 79.23 37.01 -15.90
C PHE A 373 78.69 38.21 -16.67
N GLN A 374 77.57 38.04 -17.36
CA GLN A 374 77.02 39.07 -18.25
C GLN A 374 76.06 40.03 -17.54
N ASN A 375 76.32 41.33 -17.67
CA ASN A 375 75.46 42.46 -17.24
C ASN A 375 74.85 42.25 -15.84
N ILE A 376 75.70 42.16 -14.82
CA ILE A 376 75.26 41.87 -13.45
C ILE A 376 74.70 43.13 -12.78
N ASP A 377 73.43 43.08 -12.38
CA ASP A 377 72.75 44.12 -11.61
C ASP A 377 72.95 43.95 -10.10
N LYS A 378 72.91 42.68 -9.64
CA LYS A 378 73.00 42.32 -8.23
C LYS A 378 73.90 41.11 -8.04
N THR A 379 74.76 41.19 -7.02
CA THR A 379 75.54 40.07 -6.51
C THR A 379 75.19 39.89 -5.05
N ILE A 380 74.90 38.64 -4.66
CA ILE A 380 74.69 38.27 -3.27
C ILE A 380 75.65 37.14 -2.91
N THR A 381 76.37 37.36 -1.82
CA THR A 381 77.25 36.37 -1.19
C THR A 381 76.71 36.08 0.22
N ALA A 382 77.08 34.93 0.79
CA ALA A 382 76.69 34.57 2.15
C ALA A 382 77.52 35.23 3.23
#